data_AF-A0A6G0EIJ1-F1
#
_entry.id   AF-A0A6G0EIJ1-F1
#
_cell.length_a   1.000
_cell.length_b   1.000
_cell.length_c   1.000
_cell.angle_alpha   90.00
_cell.angle_beta   90.00
_cell.angle_gamma   90.00
#
_symmetry.space_group_name_H-M   'P 1'
#
loop_
_entity.id
_entity.type
_entity.pdbx_description
1 polymer ?
#
loop_
_entity_poly.entity_id
_entity_poly.type
_entity_poly.pdbx_seq_one_letter_code
_entity_poly.pdbx_strand_id
1 'polypeptide(L)'
;MTTLRFEDGTVHIATEDERVGAALAGLPSVESDPRSGGYRAPAMQYAAIRDAIEAVGIDPDDRIGTGDDLSLSTAYDLREYQQAALDAWLDAGSRGVVELPTGAGKTVLAVGAMVAHSVPTLVVVPTIDLQDQWIRELETEFDVPVGRFGGGEQRQEAITVSTYDSAYLRADAVGGDFGLVVFDEVHHLGGEGYQDIPRFLTAPARLGLTATFERPDGAHERVAELVGPRVYHLDVDDLAGEHLADYEVRRIEVELTSEERETYDEAQSTFVNYLKSSGLSMQSGSDYQKLVMRSGNDPRAREALLAKQRARDVMMNSDAKVDKLGRLLARHRDDRVIIFTASTDLVYRIARRFLVPPITSETGTKERREILARFRDGTYDTVVAANVLDEGVDVPDANVGILLSGSGSEREFTQRLGRILRPKADDSTALLYELVSVETAEERVADRRR
;
A
#
# COMPACT_ATOMS: atom_id res chain seq x y z
N MET A 1 1.57 -27.09 -36.37
CA MET A 1 1.42 -25.63 -36.21
C MET A 1 1.15 -25.39 -34.73
N THR A 2 1.91 -24.51 -34.09
CA THR A 2 1.76 -24.19 -32.67
C THR A 2 0.97 -22.88 -32.56
N THR A 3 -0.02 -22.82 -31.69
CA THR A 3 -0.87 -21.63 -31.51
C THR A 3 -1.00 -21.30 -30.04
N LEU A 4 -0.89 -20.01 -29.70
CA LEU A 4 -1.11 -19.49 -28.35
C LEU A 4 -2.40 -18.69 -28.30
N ARG A 5 -3.21 -18.90 -27.28
CA ARG A 5 -4.47 -18.17 -27.05
C ARG A 5 -4.64 -17.85 -25.57
N PHE A 6 -5.20 -16.69 -25.29
CA PHE A 6 -5.66 -16.32 -23.97
C PHE A 6 -7.10 -16.80 -23.77
N GLU A 7 -7.37 -17.51 -22.68
CA GLU A 7 -8.69 -18.02 -22.33
C GLU A 7 -8.88 -18.02 -20.81
N ASP A 8 -9.82 -17.23 -20.29
CA ASP A 8 -10.24 -17.20 -18.89
C ASP A 8 -9.06 -17.14 -17.88
N GLY A 9 -8.11 -16.23 -18.10
CA GLY A 9 -6.93 -16.05 -17.23
C GLY A 9 -5.81 -17.10 -17.44
N THR A 10 -5.88 -17.89 -18.51
CA THR A 10 -4.86 -18.91 -18.84
C THR A 10 -4.35 -18.75 -20.27
N VAL A 11 -3.15 -19.27 -20.52
CA VAL A 11 -2.64 -19.49 -21.89
C VAL A 11 -2.96 -20.91 -22.30
N HIS A 12 -3.72 -21.07 -23.38
CA HIS A 12 -3.89 -22.33 -24.09
C HIS A 12 -2.86 -22.47 -25.21
N ILE A 13 -2.23 -23.63 -25.26
CA ILE A 13 -1.12 -23.95 -26.17
C ILE A 13 -1.53 -25.15 -26.99
N ALA A 14 -1.98 -24.90 -28.22
CA ALA A 14 -2.32 -25.95 -29.17
C ALA A 14 -1.08 -26.32 -29.99
N THR A 15 -0.58 -27.55 -29.85
CA THR A 15 0.58 -28.03 -30.60
C THR A 15 0.52 -29.53 -30.82
N GLU A 16 1.01 -29.98 -31.98
CA GLU A 16 1.29 -31.39 -32.29
C GLU A 16 2.80 -31.67 -32.36
N ASP A 17 3.64 -30.64 -32.16
CA ASP A 17 5.08 -30.77 -32.24
C ASP A 17 5.66 -31.27 -30.92
N GLU A 18 6.24 -32.48 -30.93
CA GLU A 18 6.82 -33.11 -29.75
C GLU A 18 7.96 -32.29 -29.12
N ARG A 19 8.67 -31.47 -29.91
CA ARG A 19 9.74 -30.59 -29.39
C ARG A 19 9.16 -29.50 -28.50
N VAL A 20 8.00 -28.95 -28.86
CA VAL A 20 7.28 -27.98 -28.01
C VAL A 20 6.81 -28.66 -26.74
N GLY A 21 6.18 -29.84 -26.85
CA GLY A 21 5.74 -30.58 -25.68
C GLY A 21 6.86 -30.88 -24.68
N ALA A 22 8.05 -31.22 -25.19
CA ALA A 22 9.25 -31.44 -24.37
C ALA A 22 9.77 -30.14 -23.72
N ALA A 23 9.76 -29.01 -24.44
CA ALA A 23 10.18 -27.71 -23.91
C ALA A 23 9.24 -27.22 -22.79
N LEU A 24 7.93 -27.41 -22.97
CA LEU A 24 6.91 -27.01 -21.98
C LEU A 24 6.94 -27.84 -20.70
N ALA A 25 7.35 -29.11 -20.77
CA ALA A 25 7.40 -30.00 -19.60
C ALA A 25 8.38 -29.53 -18.50
N GLY A 26 9.34 -28.64 -18.85
CA GLY A 26 10.26 -28.03 -17.89
C GLY A 26 9.73 -26.78 -17.20
N LEU A 27 8.59 -26.24 -17.64
CA LEU A 27 8.05 -24.99 -17.13
C LEU A 27 7.09 -25.22 -15.95
N PRO A 28 7.13 -24.36 -14.92
CA PRO A 28 6.23 -24.48 -13.78
C PRO A 28 4.78 -24.23 -14.20
N SER A 29 3.87 -25.05 -13.68
CA SER A 29 2.42 -24.89 -13.84
C SER A 29 1.89 -24.97 -15.28
N VAL A 30 2.66 -25.56 -16.20
CA VAL A 30 2.18 -25.95 -17.53
C VAL A 30 1.70 -27.40 -17.48
N GLU A 31 0.42 -27.62 -17.78
CA GLU A 31 -0.21 -28.94 -17.69
C GLU A 31 -0.84 -29.35 -19.02
N SER A 32 -0.91 -30.65 -19.29
CA SER A 32 -1.68 -31.14 -20.44
C SER A 32 -3.17 -30.98 -20.18
N ASP A 33 -3.90 -30.39 -21.14
CA ASP A 33 -5.35 -30.23 -21.05
C ASP A 33 -6.06 -31.24 -21.98
N PRO A 34 -6.55 -32.37 -21.46
CA PRO A 34 -7.22 -33.39 -22.28
C PRO A 34 -8.60 -32.95 -22.79
N ARG A 35 -9.19 -31.87 -22.26
CA ARG A 35 -10.53 -31.40 -22.67
C ARG A 35 -10.47 -30.57 -23.94
N SER A 36 -9.48 -29.68 -24.02
CA SER A 36 -9.27 -28.78 -25.16
C SER A 36 -8.17 -29.28 -26.12
N GLY A 37 -7.38 -30.26 -25.69
CA GLY A 37 -6.18 -30.72 -26.39
C GLY A 37 -4.99 -29.78 -26.17
N GLY A 38 -3.77 -30.30 -26.18
CA GLY A 38 -2.56 -29.50 -25.96
C GLY A 38 -2.24 -29.26 -24.49
N TYR A 39 -1.81 -28.04 -24.16
CA TYR A 39 -1.35 -27.63 -22.84
C TYR A 39 -2.03 -26.34 -22.37
N ARG A 40 -2.11 -26.15 -21.06
CA ARG A 40 -2.65 -24.95 -20.42
C ARG A 40 -1.78 -24.53 -19.24
N ALA A 41 -1.65 -23.23 -19.03
CA ALA A 41 -0.92 -22.65 -17.91
C ALA A 41 -1.56 -21.34 -17.45
N PRO A 42 -1.31 -20.88 -16.22
CA PRO A 42 -1.66 -19.52 -15.81
C PRO A 42 -1.11 -18.49 -16.81
N ALA A 43 -1.89 -17.45 -17.12
CA ALA A 43 -1.53 -16.44 -18.12
C ALA A 43 -0.16 -15.79 -17.85
N MET A 44 0.23 -15.66 -16.58
CA MET A 44 1.54 -15.13 -16.20
C MET A 44 2.75 -15.89 -16.74
N GLN A 45 2.57 -17.15 -17.15
CA GLN A 45 3.65 -17.95 -17.76
C GLN A 45 3.86 -17.66 -19.23
N TYR A 46 3.06 -16.78 -19.84
CA TYR A 46 3.09 -16.48 -21.27
C TYR A 46 4.50 -16.18 -21.81
N ALA A 47 5.26 -15.30 -21.16
CA ALA A 47 6.62 -14.97 -21.59
C ALA A 47 7.55 -16.20 -21.59
N ALA A 48 7.54 -16.97 -20.50
CA ALA A 48 8.36 -18.18 -20.39
C ALA A 48 7.95 -19.28 -21.40
N ILE A 49 6.66 -19.39 -21.69
CA ILE A 49 6.12 -20.30 -22.71
C ILE A 49 6.62 -19.89 -24.09
N ARG A 50 6.54 -18.60 -24.42
CA ARG A 50 7.00 -18.06 -25.69
C ARG A 50 8.51 -18.28 -25.87
N ASP A 51 9.32 -17.95 -24.86
CA ASP A 51 10.77 -18.17 -24.88
C ASP A 51 11.12 -19.65 -25.08
N ALA A 52 10.40 -20.57 -24.42
CA ALA A 52 10.63 -22.01 -24.55
C ALA A 52 10.28 -22.55 -25.96
N ILE A 53 9.24 -22.01 -26.59
CA ILE A 53 8.84 -22.38 -27.97
C ILE A 53 9.84 -21.81 -28.99
N GLU A 54 10.26 -20.55 -28.82
CA GLU A 54 11.26 -19.93 -29.68
C GLU A 54 12.62 -20.63 -29.57
N ALA A 55 13.02 -21.07 -28.37
CA ALA A 55 14.27 -21.81 -28.13
C ALA A 55 14.37 -23.14 -28.89
N VAL A 56 13.24 -23.76 -29.25
CA VAL A 56 13.21 -24.97 -30.10
C VAL A 56 13.05 -24.66 -31.59
N GLY A 57 13.13 -23.39 -31.96
CA GLY A 57 13.10 -22.90 -33.35
C GLY A 57 11.72 -22.91 -33.99
N ILE A 58 10.67 -22.75 -33.18
CA ILE A 58 9.28 -22.68 -33.65
C ILE A 58 8.77 -21.26 -33.41
N ASP A 59 8.19 -20.68 -34.46
CA ASP A 59 7.48 -19.41 -34.39
C ASP A 59 5.98 -19.71 -34.22
N PRO A 60 5.38 -19.47 -33.05
CA PRO A 60 3.98 -19.78 -32.81
C PRO A 60 3.06 -18.78 -33.54
N ASP A 61 1.89 -19.26 -33.95
CA ASP A 61 0.76 -18.39 -34.28
C ASP A 61 0.21 -17.80 -32.97
N ASP A 62 0.77 -16.66 -32.57
CA ASP A 62 0.41 -15.98 -31.34
C ASP A 62 -0.85 -15.14 -31.54
N ARG A 63 -1.92 -15.54 -30.85
CA ARG A 63 -3.22 -14.85 -30.88
C ARG A 63 -3.55 -14.19 -29.56
N ILE A 64 -2.55 -14.01 -28.68
CA ILE A 64 -2.68 -13.23 -27.46
C ILE A 64 -2.49 -11.75 -27.84
N GLY A 65 -3.60 -11.03 -27.88
CA GLY A 65 -3.67 -9.69 -28.47
C GLY A 65 -3.23 -8.62 -27.50
N THR A 66 -1.94 -8.32 -27.40
CA THR A 66 -1.44 -7.17 -26.63
C THR A 66 -1.71 -5.81 -27.28
N GLY A 67 -2.66 -5.72 -28.22
CA GLY A 67 -2.98 -4.51 -29.00
C GLY A 67 -1.85 -4.08 -29.94
N ASP A 68 -2.03 -2.94 -30.61
CA ASP A 68 -0.97 -2.28 -31.37
C ASP A 68 -0.06 -1.47 -30.44
N ASP A 69 1.21 -1.33 -30.80
CA ASP A 69 2.15 -0.44 -30.11
C ASP A 69 1.58 0.99 -30.05
N LEU A 70 1.73 1.62 -28.88
CA LEU A 70 1.35 3.00 -28.63
C LEU A 70 2.49 3.94 -29.04
N SER A 71 2.18 5.22 -29.27
CA SER A 71 3.18 6.27 -29.43
C SER A 71 3.12 7.17 -28.20
N LEU A 72 3.77 6.75 -27.11
CA LEU A 72 3.79 7.50 -25.85
C LEU A 72 5.06 8.35 -25.75
N SER A 73 4.90 9.57 -25.25
CA SER A 73 6.00 10.47 -24.94
C SER A 73 5.65 11.25 -23.69
N THR A 74 6.65 11.63 -22.90
CA THR A 74 6.45 12.42 -21.69
C THR A 74 7.34 13.65 -21.67
N ALA A 75 6.86 14.75 -21.09
CA ALA A 75 7.63 15.95 -20.81
C ALA A 75 8.30 15.91 -19.42
N TYR A 76 8.08 14.86 -18.63
CA TYR A 76 8.71 14.74 -17.32
C TYR A 76 10.22 14.53 -17.45
N ASP A 77 10.98 15.44 -16.84
CA ASP A 77 12.39 15.22 -16.54
C ASP A 77 12.51 14.38 -15.27
N LEU A 78 12.87 13.11 -15.42
CA LEU A 78 13.12 12.23 -14.28
C LEU A 78 14.30 12.74 -13.47
N ARG A 79 14.14 12.80 -12.14
CA ARG A 79 15.24 13.05 -11.21
C ARG A 79 16.25 11.90 -11.30
N GLU A 80 17.49 12.14 -10.91
CA GLU A 80 18.58 11.15 -10.99
C GLU A 80 18.21 9.81 -10.34
N TYR A 81 17.61 9.83 -9.14
CA TYR A 81 17.18 8.61 -8.46
C TYR A 81 15.98 7.93 -9.13
N GLN A 82 15.11 8.67 -9.84
CA GLN A 82 13.98 8.11 -10.58
C GLN A 82 14.47 7.45 -11.87
N GLN A 83 15.44 8.07 -12.55
CA GLN A 83 16.10 7.47 -13.70
C GLN A 83 16.84 6.19 -13.28
N ALA A 84 17.60 6.23 -12.18
CA ALA A 84 18.27 5.05 -11.65
C ALA A 84 17.29 3.92 -11.28
N ALA A 85 16.12 4.26 -10.73
CA ALA A 85 15.06 3.30 -10.44
C ALA A 85 14.46 2.69 -11.72
N LEU A 86 14.25 3.49 -12.76
CA LEU A 86 13.75 3.04 -14.05
C LEU A 86 14.77 2.12 -14.74
N ASP A 87 16.03 2.53 -14.80
CA ASP A 87 17.12 1.77 -15.39
C ASP A 87 17.30 0.42 -14.68
N ALA A 88 17.29 0.41 -13.34
CA ALA A 88 17.37 -0.83 -12.56
C ALA A 88 16.21 -1.78 -12.83
N TRP A 89 15.00 -1.26 -13.06
CA TRP A 89 13.84 -2.08 -13.42
C TRP A 89 13.93 -2.62 -14.86
N LEU A 90 14.39 -1.80 -15.81
CA LEU A 90 14.64 -2.23 -17.20
C LEU A 90 15.73 -3.31 -17.26
N ASP A 91 16.84 -3.13 -16.54
CA ASP A 91 17.95 -4.09 -16.45
C ASP A 91 17.53 -5.42 -15.82
N ALA A 92 16.50 -5.40 -14.96
CA ALA A 92 15.88 -6.60 -14.40
C ALA A 92 14.89 -7.29 -15.36
N GLY A 93 14.89 -6.93 -16.65
CA GLY A 93 13.98 -7.48 -17.66
C GLY A 93 12.56 -6.93 -17.54
N SER A 94 12.41 -5.69 -17.05
CA SER A 94 11.12 -5.02 -16.86
C SER A 94 10.14 -5.78 -15.95
N ARG A 95 10.68 -6.52 -14.98
CA ARG A 95 9.89 -7.35 -14.06
C ARG A 95 10.42 -7.25 -12.63
N GLY A 96 9.78 -6.43 -11.81
CA GLY A 96 10.27 -6.17 -10.46
C GLY A 96 9.47 -5.16 -9.66
N VAL A 97 9.87 -4.99 -8.41
CA VAL A 97 9.29 -4.01 -7.48
C VAL A 97 10.30 -2.91 -7.20
N VAL A 98 9.86 -1.67 -7.34
CA VAL A 98 10.61 -0.47 -6.96
C VAL A 98 10.03 0.06 -5.66
N GLU A 99 10.87 0.10 -4.63
CA GLU A 99 10.53 0.68 -3.34
C GLU A 99 11.01 2.13 -3.29
N LEU A 100 10.06 3.06 -3.38
CA LEU A 100 10.30 4.49 -3.24
C LEU A 100 9.39 5.03 -2.16
N PRO A 101 9.88 5.94 -1.30
CA PRO A 101 8.99 6.55 -0.34
C PRO A 101 7.90 7.30 -1.08
N THR A 102 6.75 7.44 -0.43
CA THR A 102 5.61 8.18 -0.99
C THR A 102 6.07 9.59 -1.46
N GLY A 103 5.37 10.27 -2.37
CA GLY A 103 5.78 11.62 -2.83
C GLY A 103 7.13 11.72 -3.59
N ALA A 104 7.93 10.64 -3.70
CA ALA A 104 9.15 10.60 -4.51
C ALA A 104 8.88 10.50 -6.02
N GLY A 105 7.61 10.57 -6.45
CA GLY A 105 7.18 10.50 -7.84
C GLY A 105 7.03 9.09 -8.39
N LYS A 106 6.41 8.17 -7.64
CA LYS A 106 6.07 6.81 -8.11
C LYS A 106 5.28 6.84 -9.43
N THR A 107 4.32 7.76 -9.57
CA THR A 107 3.54 7.91 -10.81
C THR A 107 4.41 8.33 -11.98
N VAL A 108 5.32 9.28 -11.78
CA VAL A 108 6.27 9.73 -12.81
C VAL A 108 7.18 8.58 -13.26
N LEU A 109 7.64 7.74 -12.33
CA LEU A 109 8.39 6.52 -12.67
C LEU A 109 7.56 5.55 -13.51
N ALA A 110 6.28 5.33 -13.17
CA ALA A 110 5.39 4.49 -13.97
C ALA A 110 5.15 5.05 -15.37
N VAL A 111 4.96 6.35 -15.51
CA VAL A 111 4.86 7.03 -16.80
C VAL A 111 6.13 6.79 -17.62
N GLY A 112 7.31 6.90 -17.01
CA GLY A 112 8.59 6.56 -17.64
C GLY A 112 8.64 5.12 -18.15
N ALA A 113 8.17 4.15 -17.34
CA ALA A 113 8.05 2.75 -17.76
C ALA A 113 7.05 2.55 -18.91
N MET A 114 5.92 3.26 -18.89
CA MET A 114 4.92 3.23 -19.96
C MET A 114 5.49 3.77 -21.27
N VAL A 115 6.26 4.86 -21.23
CA VAL A 115 6.94 5.41 -22.42
C VAL A 115 8.02 4.44 -22.93
N ALA A 116 8.82 3.85 -22.03
CA ALA A 116 9.89 2.94 -22.40
C ALA A 116 9.38 1.69 -23.15
N HIS A 117 8.20 1.18 -22.79
CA HIS A 117 7.59 0.04 -23.47
C HIS A 117 6.65 0.44 -24.60
N SER A 118 5.91 1.53 -24.45
CA SER A 118 4.93 2.02 -25.41
C SER A 118 3.94 0.92 -25.87
N VAL A 119 3.45 0.12 -24.93
CA VAL A 119 2.45 -0.94 -25.15
C VAL A 119 1.20 -0.69 -24.32
N PRO A 120 0.06 -1.30 -24.66
CA PRO A 120 -1.13 -1.29 -23.82
C PRO A 120 -0.81 -1.66 -22.36
N THR A 121 -1.27 -0.81 -21.44
CA THR A 121 -0.91 -0.83 -20.03
C THR A 121 -2.13 -0.89 -19.13
N LEU A 122 -2.12 -1.81 -18.17
CA LEU A 122 -3.07 -1.85 -17.07
C LEU A 122 -2.42 -1.28 -15.80
N VAL A 123 -2.99 -0.22 -15.25
CA VAL A 123 -2.59 0.32 -13.93
C VAL A 123 -3.60 -0.17 -12.89
N VAL A 124 -3.13 -0.77 -11.81
CA VAL A 124 -3.96 -1.30 -10.71
C VAL A 124 -3.66 -0.53 -9.43
N VAL A 125 -4.69 0.06 -8.83
CA VAL A 125 -4.60 0.94 -7.64
C VAL A 125 -5.57 0.51 -6.53
N PRO A 126 -5.33 0.84 -5.25
CA PRO A 126 -6.19 0.37 -4.15
C PRO A 126 -7.53 1.11 -4.03
N THR A 127 -7.60 2.40 -4.34
CA THR A 127 -8.79 3.22 -4.07
C THR A 127 -9.33 3.90 -5.31
N ILE A 128 -10.62 4.27 -5.28
CA ILE A 128 -11.26 5.06 -6.34
C ILE A 128 -10.66 6.46 -6.45
N ASP A 129 -10.27 7.06 -5.31
CA ASP A 129 -9.62 8.37 -5.30
C ASP A 129 -8.25 8.33 -6.02
N LEU A 130 -7.44 7.27 -5.79
CA LEU A 130 -6.20 7.05 -6.56
C LEU A 130 -6.48 6.79 -8.03
N GLN A 131 -7.51 6.00 -8.36
CA GLN A 131 -7.89 5.78 -9.75
C GLN A 131 -8.20 7.10 -10.46
N ASP A 132 -8.99 7.97 -9.82
CA ASP A 132 -9.30 9.29 -10.37
C ASP A 132 -8.05 10.18 -10.50
N GLN A 133 -7.09 10.08 -9.57
CA GLN A 133 -5.82 10.80 -9.65
C GLN A 133 -4.97 10.31 -10.84
N TRP A 134 -4.78 8.99 -10.96
CA TRP A 134 -4.02 8.37 -12.04
C TRP A 134 -4.61 8.67 -13.41
N ILE A 135 -5.94 8.60 -13.55
CA ILE A 135 -6.61 8.94 -14.82
C ILE A 135 -6.30 10.38 -15.22
N ARG A 136 -6.45 11.35 -14.31
CA ARG A 136 -6.14 12.76 -14.61
C ARG A 136 -4.68 12.97 -15.00
N GLU A 137 -3.75 12.30 -14.32
CA GLU A 137 -2.32 12.43 -14.61
C GLU A 137 -1.99 11.85 -15.99
N LEU A 138 -2.53 10.67 -16.32
CA LEU A 138 -2.33 10.03 -17.62
C LEU A 138 -3.01 10.77 -18.77
N GLU A 139 -4.21 11.33 -18.56
CA GLU A 139 -4.91 12.17 -19.57
C GLU A 139 -4.21 13.52 -19.78
N THR A 140 -3.49 14.01 -18.77
CA THR A 140 -2.68 15.23 -18.91
C THR A 140 -1.40 14.95 -19.69
N GLU A 141 -0.80 13.78 -19.46
CA GLU A 141 0.49 13.42 -20.02
C GLU A 141 0.41 12.84 -21.44
N PHE A 142 -0.62 12.02 -21.70
CA PHE A 142 -0.75 11.30 -22.96
C PHE A 142 -2.00 11.74 -23.72
N ASP A 143 -1.84 11.95 -25.03
CA ASP A 143 -2.95 12.27 -25.95
C ASP A 143 -3.66 11.00 -26.44
N VAL A 144 -3.99 10.09 -25.50
CA VAL A 144 -4.71 8.85 -25.78
C VAL A 144 -5.86 8.67 -24.78
N PRO A 145 -6.98 8.04 -25.18
CA PRO A 145 -8.07 7.74 -24.26
C PRO A 145 -7.61 6.84 -23.11
N VAL A 146 -7.94 7.23 -21.88
CA VAL A 146 -7.69 6.40 -20.69
C VAL A 146 -8.97 5.69 -20.28
N GLY A 147 -8.90 4.36 -20.15
CA GLY A 147 -9.98 3.47 -19.72
C GLY A 147 -10.11 3.40 -18.21
N ARG A 148 -11.26 2.91 -17.75
CA ARG A 148 -11.61 2.80 -16.33
C ARG A 148 -12.33 1.50 -16.01
N PHE A 149 -11.79 0.75 -15.06
CA PHE A 149 -12.46 -0.36 -14.38
C PHE A 149 -12.65 -0.02 -12.90
N GLY A 150 -13.86 0.38 -12.52
CA GLY A 150 -14.17 0.74 -11.13
C GLY A 150 -15.02 2.01 -11.04
N GLY A 151 -15.57 2.27 -9.86
CA GLY A 151 -16.43 3.43 -9.62
C GLY A 151 -17.77 3.40 -10.39
N GLY A 152 -18.18 2.21 -10.86
CA GLY A 152 -19.39 2.02 -11.67
C GLY A 152 -19.16 2.08 -13.18
N GLU A 153 -17.94 2.32 -13.65
CA GLU A 153 -17.56 2.31 -15.07
C GLU A 153 -16.73 1.06 -15.41
N GLN A 154 -16.89 0.57 -16.65
CA GLN A 154 -16.28 -0.67 -17.14
C GLN A 154 -15.77 -0.51 -18.58
N ARG A 155 -15.07 0.60 -18.85
CA ARG A 155 -14.58 0.97 -20.18
C ARG A 155 -13.10 0.58 -20.33
N GLN A 156 -12.79 -0.22 -21.32
CA GLN A 156 -11.43 -0.63 -21.65
C GLN A 156 -10.87 0.26 -22.76
N GLU A 157 -9.64 0.72 -22.56
CA GLU A 157 -8.80 1.38 -23.57
C GLU A 157 -7.40 0.77 -23.52
N ALA A 158 -6.51 1.16 -24.44
CA ALA A 158 -5.12 0.68 -24.44
C ALA A 158 -4.38 1.02 -23.15
N ILE A 159 -4.63 2.19 -22.55
CA ILE A 159 -4.23 2.52 -21.19
C ILE A 159 -5.48 2.45 -20.32
N THR A 160 -5.52 1.54 -19.35
CA THR A 160 -6.68 1.40 -18.45
C THR A 160 -6.25 1.44 -16.99
N VAL A 161 -6.96 2.22 -16.17
CA VAL A 161 -6.75 2.29 -14.71
C VAL A 161 -7.88 1.52 -14.00
N SER A 162 -7.51 0.59 -13.14
CA SER A 162 -8.42 -0.29 -12.41
C SER A 162 -8.20 -0.22 -10.91
N THR A 163 -9.27 -0.34 -10.11
CA THR A 163 -9.06 -0.73 -8.71
C THR A 163 -8.66 -2.20 -8.60
N TYR A 164 -8.02 -2.62 -7.51
CA TYR A 164 -7.74 -4.05 -7.24
C TYR A 164 -9.01 -4.91 -7.30
N ASP A 165 -10.10 -4.47 -6.67
CA ASP A 165 -11.38 -5.19 -6.70
C ASP A 165 -11.94 -5.36 -8.12
N SER A 166 -11.86 -4.30 -8.92
CA SER A 166 -12.36 -4.34 -10.31
C SER A 166 -11.44 -5.18 -11.20
N ALA A 167 -10.12 -5.12 -10.97
CA ALA A 167 -9.15 -5.91 -11.70
C ALA A 167 -9.36 -7.40 -11.43
N TYR A 168 -9.60 -7.77 -10.17
CA TYR A 168 -9.91 -9.15 -9.79
C TYR A 168 -11.13 -9.70 -10.54
N LEU A 169 -12.16 -8.88 -10.76
CA LEU A 169 -13.37 -9.27 -11.48
C LEU A 169 -13.24 -9.29 -13.00
N ARG A 170 -12.16 -8.75 -13.56
CA ARG A 170 -11.99 -8.54 -15.01
C ARG A 170 -10.80 -9.27 -15.60
N ALA A 171 -9.78 -9.58 -14.81
CA ALA A 171 -8.48 -10.06 -15.29
C ALA A 171 -8.57 -11.38 -16.07
N ASP A 172 -9.56 -12.23 -15.78
CA ASP A 172 -9.83 -13.45 -16.54
C ASP A 172 -10.28 -13.17 -17.99
N ALA A 173 -11.00 -12.07 -18.21
CA ALA A 173 -11.53 -11.70 -19.52
C ALA A 173 -10.58 -10.80 -20.34
N VAL A 174 -9.81 -9.92 -19.69
CA VAL A 174 -9.01 -8.88 -20.37
C VAL A 174 -7.49 -9.07 -20.19
N GLY A 175 -7.05 -10.11 -19.50
CA GLY A 175 -5.64 -10.30 -19.15
C GLY A 175 -4.71 -10.60 -20.32
N GLY A 176 -5.26 -10.89 -21.50
CA GLY A 176 -4.54 -11.02 -22.76
C GLY A 176 -4.20 -9.68 -23.44
N ASP A 177 -4.79 -8.57 -22.98
CA ASP A 177 -4.86 -7.32 -23.77
C ASP A 177 -3.77 -6.29 -23.43
N PHE A 178 -2.91 -6.58 -22.44
CA PHE A 178 -1.94 -5.64 -21.91
C PHE A 178 -0.52 -6.21 -21.95
N GLY A 179 0.44 -5.45 -22.49
CA GLY A 179 1.86 -5.78 -22.51
C GLY A 179 2.61 -5.35 -21.24
N LEU A 180 2.08 -4.36 -20.52
CA LEU A 180 2.62 -3.85 -19.25
C LEU A 180 1.51 -3.82 -18.19
N VAL A 181 1.87 -4.22 -16.96
CA VAL A 181 1.04 -3.98 -15.78
C VAL A 181 1.82 -3.21 -14.72
N VAL A 182 1.19 -2.16 -14.19
CA VAL A 182 1.69 -1.36 -13.06
C VAL A 182 0.80 -1.60 -11.85
N PHE A 183 1.37 -2.10 -10.77
CA PHE A 183 0.70 -2.26 -9.48
C PHE A 183 1.14 -1.13 -8.54
N ASP A 184 0.28 -0.14 -8.33
CA ASP A 184 0.49 0.87 -7.31
C ASP A 184 0.11 0.32 -5.94
N GLU A 185 0.89 0.67 -4.92
CA GLU A 185 0.80 0.07 -3.59
C GLU A 185 0.77 -1.46 -3.63
N VAL A 186 1.74 -2.04 -4.35
CA VAL A 186 1.83 -3.48 -4.66
C VAL A 186 1.79 -4.39 -3.43
N HIS A 187 2.04 -3.85 -2.24
CA HIS A 187 1.90 -4.56 -0.96
C HIS A 187 0.48 -5.12 -0.73
N HIS A 188 -0.56 -4.61 -1.41
CA HIS A 188 -1.91 -5.16 -1.42
C HIS A 188 -2.01 -6.57 -2.04
N LEU A 189 -1.13 -6.91 -2.99
CA LEU A 189 -1.07 -8.27 -3.59
C LEU A 189 -0.70 -9.38 -2.60
N GLY A 190 -0.25 -9.02 -1.39
CA GLY A 190 0.06 -10.00 -0.34
C GLY A 190 -1.16 -10.79 0.14
N GLY A 191 -2.38 -10.27 -0.01
CA GLY A 191 -3.62 -10.96 0.38
C GLY A 191 -4.03 -12.05 -0.60
N GLU A 192 -4.61 -13.16 -0.12
CA GLU A 192 -4.90 -14.35 -0.94
C GLU A 192 -5.75 -14.08 -2.19
N GLY A 193 -6.74 -13.18 -2.14
CA GLY A 193 -7.64 -12.91 -3.27
C GLY A 193 -7.00 -12.12 -4.42
N TYR A 194 -6.17 -11.11 -4.13
CA TYR A 194 -5.59 -10.27 -5.18
C TYR A 194 -4.44 -10.93 -5.93
N GLN A 195 -3.91 -12.05 -5.42
CA GLN A 195 -2.85 -12.83 -6.09
C GLN A 195 -3.29 -13.41 -7.43
N ASP A 196 -4.59 -13.58 -7.67
CA ASP A 196 -5.10 -14.12 -8.92
C ASP A 196 -5.04 -13.10 -10.06
N ILE A 197 -5.07 -11.79 -9.75
CA ILE A 197 -4.91 -10.72 -10.75
C ILE A 197 -3.63 -10.93 -11.57
N PRO A 198 -2.42 -10.88 -10.99
CA PRO A 198 -1.19 -11.05 -11.76
C PRO A 198 -1.06 -12.45 -12.40
N ARG A 199 -1.76 -13.48 -11.90
CA ARG A 199 -1.76 -14.82 -12.51
C ARG A 199 -2.56 -14.86 -13.82
N PHE A 200 -3.61 -14.06 -13.91
CA PHE A 200 -4.50 -13.97 -15.07
C PHE A 200 -4.02 -12.99 -16.13
N LEU A 201 -2.95 -12.23 -15.89
CA LEU A 201 -2.37 -11.32 -16.87
C LEU A 201 -1.23 -11.99 -17.65
N THR A 202 -1.23 -11.83 -18.96
CA THR A 202 -0.14 -12.26 -19.87
C THR A 202 1.03 -11.29 -19.90
N ALA A 203 0.82 -10.03 -19.48
CA ALA A 203 1.81 -8.96 -19.45
C ALA A 203 3.21 -9.43 -19.02
N PRO A 204 4.20 -9.44 -19.93
CA PRO A 204 5.58 -9.76 -19.61
C PRO A 204 6.23 -8.71 -18.70
N ALA A 205 5.97 -7.42 -18.99
CA ALA A 205 6.49 -6.32 -18.19
C ALA A 205 5.58 -6.08 -16.98
N ARG A 206 6.17 -6.06 -15.78
CA ARG A 206 5.48 -5.93 -14.50
C ARG A 206 6.24 -4.99 -13.58
N LEU A 207 5.61 -3.88 -13.22
CA LEU A 207 6.15 -2.89 -12.29
C LEU A 207 5.30 -2.90 -11.02
N GLY A 208 5.92 -3.22 -9.88
CA GLY A 208 5.32 -2.99 -8.57
C GLY A 208 5.87 -1.72 -7.93
N LEU A 209 5.01 -0.88 -7.38
CA LEU A 209 5.39 0.35 -6.69
C LEU A 209 4.91 0.26 -5.24
N THR A 210 5.79 0.51 -4.28
CA THR A 210 5.44 0.56 -2.85
C THR A 210 6.39 1.48 -2.11
N ALA A 211 5.95 1.96 -0.94
CA ALA A 211 6.86 2.63 0.00
C ALA A 211 7.44 1.67 1.04
N THR A 212 6.86 0.49 1.17
CA THR A 212 7.28 -0.56 2.10
C THR A 212 7.16 -1.91 1.41
N PHE A 213 8.30 -2.57 1.14
CA PHE A 213 8.28 -3.89 0.51
C PHE A 213 8.31 -5.03 1.53
N GLU A 214 9.16 -4.94 2.55
CA GLU A 214 9.33 -6.00 3.54
C GLU A 214 8.21 -5.98 4.59
N ARG A 215 7.53 -7.12 4.76
CA ARG A 215 6.45 -7.29 5.74
C ARG A 215 6.75 -8.40 6.75
N PRO A 216 6.39 -8.24 8.04
CA PRO A 216 6.62 -9.25 9.09
C PRO A 216 5.88 -10.58 8.88
N ASP A 217 4.89 -10.62 7.99
CA ASP A 217 4.06 -11.79 7.68
C ASP A 217 4.58 -12.59 6.47
N GLY A 218 5.69 -12.18 5.83
CA GLY A 218 6.29 -12.90 4.71
C GLY A 218 5.56 -12.70 3.37
N ALA A 219 4.51 -11.87 3.31
CA ALA A 219 3.70 -11.69 2.11
C ALA A 219 4.48 -11.15 0.89
N HIS A 220 5.64 -10.52 1.13
CA HIS A 220 6.54 -9.99 0.12
C HIS A 220 7.18 -11.08 -0.76
N GLU A 221 7.37 -12.31 -0.24
CA GLU A 221 7.87 -13.44 -1.03
C GLU A 221 6.91 -13.78 -2.18
N ARG A 222 5.60 -13.71 -1.91
CA ARG A 222 4.57 -13.99 -2.91
C ARG A 222 4.47 -12.87 -3.96
N VAL A 223 4.67 -11.63 -3.55
CA VAL A 223 4.79 -10.50 -4.49
C VAL A 223 6.02 -10.67 -5.39
N ALA A 224 7.14 -11.11 -4.83
CA ALA A 224 8.36 -11.36 -5.60
C ALA A 224 8.17 -12.44 -6.67
N GLU A 225 7.39 -13.48 -6.37
CA GLU A 225 7.03 -14.52 -7.33
C GLU A 225 6.11 -14.00 -8.44
N LEU A 226 5.11 -13.18 -8.10
CA LEU A 226 4.07 -12.75 -9.04
C LEU A 226 4.50 -11.57 -9.93
N VAL A 227 5.22 -10.60 -9.35
CA VAL A 227 5.60 -9.34 -9.99
C VAL A 227 7.09 -9.30 -10.29
N GLY A 228 7.93 -9.85 -9.43
CA GLY A 228 9.40 -9.82 -9.53
C GLY A 228 10.06 -9.33 -8.24
N PRO A 229 11.38 -9.57 -8.05
CA PRO A 229 12.09 -9.18 -6.83
C PRO A 229 12.12 -7.66 -6.65
N ARG A 230 12.53 -7.20 -5.47
CA ARG A 230 12.86 -5.77 -5.28
C ARG A 230 14.11 -5.46 -6.09
N VAL A 231 13.97 -4.60 -7.10
CA VAL A 231 15.05 -4.22 -8.04
C VAL A 231 15.71 -2.91 -7.64
N TYR A 232 15.00 -2.06 -6.92
CA TYR A 232 15.50 -0.77 -6.44
C TYR A 232 14.87 -0.41 -5.10
N HIS A 233 15.64 0.26 -4.24
CA HIS A 233 15.21 0.76 -2.94
C HIS A 233 15.85 2.12 -2.68
N LEU A 234 15.07 3.05 -2.16
CA LEU A 234 15.55 4.33 -1.66
C LEU A 234 14.91 4.59 -0.30
N ASP A 235 15.71 4.86 0.73
CA ASP A 235 15.17 5.24 2.02
C ASP A 235 14.83 6.75 2.02
N VAL A 236 13.92 7.14 2.92
CA VAL A 236 13.57 8.55 3.16
C VAL A 236 14.79 9.36 3.57
N ASP A 237 15.70 8.75 4.33
CA ASP A 237 16.93 9.39 4.79
C ASP A 237 17.90 9.72 3.63
N ASP A 238 17.83 8.96 2.53
CA ASP A 238 18.64 9.20 1.31
C ASP A 238 18.07 10.35 0.46
N LEU A 239 16.78 10.69 0.62
CA LEU A 239 16.12 11.85 0.01
C LEU A 239 16.21 13.12 0.87
N ALA A 240 16.52 12.95 2.16
CA ALA A 240 16.60 14.03 3.14
C ALA A 240 17.73 15.04 2.87
N GLY A 241 18.55 14.81 1.84
CA GLY A 241 19.53 15.78 1.37
C GLY A 241 18.91 17.03 0.73
N GLU A 242 17.72 16.95 0.10
CA GLU A 242 17.19 18.10 -0.67
C GLU A 242 15.66 18.27 -0.70
N HIS A 243 14.82 17.31 -0.25
CA HIS A 243 13.36 17.34 -0.58
C HIS A 243 12.35 16.96 0.52
N LEU A 244 12.76 16.68 1.76
CA LEU A 244 11.83 16.60 2.89
C LEU A 244 11.74 17.97 3.57
N ALA A 245 10.52 18.44 3.84
CA ALA A 245 10.34 19.66 4.62
C ALA A 245 11.03 19.49 5.99
N ASP A 246 11.84 20.47 6.39
CA ASP A 246 12.41 20.51 7.74
C ASP A 246 11.27 20.60 8.76
N TYR A 247 11.01 19.51 9.48
CA TYR A 247 10.12 19.50 10.64
C TYR A 247 10.84 19.01 11.89
N GLU A 248 10.52 19.61 13.04
CA GLU A 248 11.08 19.23 14.33
C GLU A 248 10.13 18.24 15.01
N VAL A 249 10.64 17.06 15.38
CA VAL A 249 9.90 16.07 16.15
C VAL A 249 10.07 16.32 17.64
N ARG A 250 8.96 16.51 18.36
CA ARG A 250 8.92 16.68 19.82
C ARG A 250 8.10 15.56 20.47
N ARG A 251 8.81 14.60 21.07
CA ARG A 251 8.19 13.59 21.92
C ARG A 251 7.74 14.20 23.25
N ILE A 252 6.52 13.87 23.62
CA ILE A 252 5.91 14.25 24.88
C ILE A 252 5.46 12.99 25.59
N GLU A 253 6.14 12.72 26.69
CA GLU A 253 5.78 11.65 27.61
C GLU A 253 4.54 12.03 28.42
N VAL A 254 3.62 11.08 28.52
CA VAL A 254 2.36 11.20 29.26
C VAL A 254 2.25 10.05 30.24
N GLU A 255 2.09 10.37 31.52
CA GLU A 255 1.82 9.36 32.54
C GLU A 255 0.32 9.01 32.53
N LEU A 256 0.01 7.72 32.64
CA LEU A 256 -1.36 7.28 32.90
C LEU A 256 -1.83 7.80 34.26
N THR A 257 -3.12 8.09 34.39
CA THR A 257 -3.70 8.40 35.71
C THR A 257 -3.60 7.17 36.63
N SER A 258 -3.73 7.36 37.95
CA SER A 258 -3.66 6.23 38.89
C SER A 258 -4.70 5.14 38.59
N GLU A 259 -5.91 5.53 38.18
CA GLU A 259 -7.00 4.61 37.83
C GLU A 259 -6.73 3.88 36.49
N GLU A 260 -6.21 4.60 35.49
CA GLU A 260 -5.77 4.01 34.23
C GLU A 260 -4.62 3.04 34.44
N ARG A 261 -3.65 3.40 35.29
CA ARG A 261 -2.49 2.57 35.61
C ARG A 261 -2.91 1.26 36.27
N GLU A 262 -3.79 1.32 37.26
CA GLU A 262 -4.35 0.13 37.92
C GLU A 262 -5.03 -0.80 36.90
N THR A 263 -5.92 -0.25 36.07
CA THR A 263 -6.62 -1.01 35.03
C THR A 263 -5.64 -1.62 34.00
N TYR A 264 -4.63 -0.86 33.59
CA TYR A 264 -3.60 -1.30 32.65
C TYR A 264 -2.78 -2.45 33.24
N ASP A 265 -2.31 -2.31 34.47
CA ASP A 265 -1.44 -3.29 35.14
C ASP A 265 -2.17 -4.61 35.41
N GLU A 266 -3.45 -4.56 35.79
CA GLU A 266 -4.30 -5.75 35.94
C GLU A 266 -4.47 -6.51 34.61
N ALA A 267 -4.81 -5.77 33.55
CA ALA A 267 -5.00 -6.33 32.22
C ALA A 267 -3.69 -6.90 31.64
N GLN A 268 -2.59 -6.17 31.81
CA GLN A 268 -1.26 -6.58 31.38
C GLN A 268 -0.76 -7.80 32.16
N SER A 269 -1.01 -7.86 33.47
CA SER A 269 -0.65 -9.01 34.31
C SER A 269 -1.37 -10.28 33.86
N THR A 270 -2.67 -10.17 33.56
CA THR A 270 -3.46 -11.29 33.01
C THR A 270 -2.87 -11.82 31.72
N PHE A 271 -2.51 -10.92 30.80
CA PHE A 271 -1.89 -11.29 29.53
C PHE A 271 -0.51 -11.95 29.71
N VAL A 272 0.37 -11.33 30.51
CA VAL A 272 1.74 -11.82 30.75
C VAL A 272 1.74 -13.18 31.45
N ASN A 273 0.84 -13.41 32.41
CA ASN A 273 0.73 -14.69 33.11
C ASN A 273 0.29 -15.82 32.17
N TYR A 274 -0.58 -15.53 31.20
CA TYR A 274 -0.94 -16.50 30.16
C TYR A 274 0.26 -16.82 29.26
N LEU A 275 1.03 -15.81 28.82
CA LEU A 275 2.23 -16.06 28.00
C LEU A 275 3.25 -16.96 28.70
N LYS A 276 3.52 -16.69 29.98
CA LYS A 276 4.44 -17.50 30.80
C LYS A 276 4.00 -18.96 30.90
N SER A 277 2.70 -19.22 31.02
CA SER A 277 2.16 -20.58 31.15
C SER A 277 1.91 -21.30 29.83
N SER A 278 1.86 -20.56 28.71
CA SER A 278 1.52 -21.10 27.38
C SER A 278 2.73 -21.32 26.46
N GLY A 279 3.92 -20.90 26.89
CA GLY A 279 5.18 -21.02 26.13
C GLY A 279 5.29 -20.06 24.94
N LEU A 280 4.45 -19.02 24.87
CA LEU A 280 4.46 -18.01 23.81
C LEU A 280 5.34 -16.83 24.21
N SER A 281 6.19 -16.35 23.29
CA SER A 281 7.16 -15.28 23.58
C SER A 281 6.74 -13.91 23.03
N MET A 282 5.77 -13.87 22.10
CA MET A 282 5.31 -12.67 21.39
C MET A 282 6.43 -11.91 20.66
N GLN A 283 7.52 -12.60 20.31
CA GLN A 283 8.63 -12.04 19.53
C GLN A 283 8.38 -12.13 18.01
N SER A 284 7.46 -12.98 17.56
CA SER A 284 7.07 -13.13 16.14
C SER A 284 5.58 -12.87 15.92
N GLY A 285 5.19 -12.43 14.72
CA GLY A 285 3.79 -12.31 14.31
C GLY A 285 3.03 -13.64 14.37
N SER A 286 3.74 -14.76 14.12
CA SER A 286 3.19 -16.11 14.18
C SER A 286 2.76 -16.53 15.60
N ASP A 287 3.41 -16.02 16.66
CA ASP A 287 3.01 -16.30 18.04
C ASP A 287 1.70 -15.60 18.43
N TYR A 288 1.44 -14.42 17.87
CA TYR A 288 0.17 -13.74 18.06
C TYR A 288 -0.98 -14.47 17.34
N GLN A 289 -0.73 -14.95 16.12
CA GLN A 289 -1.71 -15.76 15.38
C GLN A 289 -2.07 -17.05 16.13
N LYS A 290 -1.08 -17.73 16.74
CA LYS A 290 -1.31 -18.90 17.60
C LYS A 290 -2.20 -18.57 18.80
N LEU A 291 -2.00 -17.42 19.45
CA LEU A 291 -2.85 -16.99 20.57
C LEU A 291 -4.30 -16.80 20.10
N VAL A 292 -4.51 -16.12 18.97
CA VAL A 292 -5.84 -15.90 18.40
C VAL A 292 -6.51 -17.25 18.09
N MET A 293 -5.80 -18.18 17.44
CA MET A 293 -6.32 -19.52 17.16
C MET A 293 -6.69 -20.28 18.45
N ARG A 294 -5.85 -20.21 19.49
CA ARG A 294 -6.13 -20.84 20.79
C ARG A 294 -7.34 -20.25 21.49
N SER A 295 -7.61 -18.95 21.32
CA SER A 295 -8.76 -18.27 21.95
C SER A 295 -10.13 -18.86 21.58
N GLY A 296 -10.23 -19.58 20.46
CA GLY A 296 -11.46 -20.26 20.06
C GLY A 296 -11.84 -21.44 20.96
N ASN A 297 -10.86 -22.10 21.59
CA ASN A 297 -11.06 -23.33 22.36
C ASN A 297 -10.50 -23.29 23.79
N ASP A 298 -9.64 -22.32 24.13
CA ASP A 298 -9.08 -22.12 25.47
C ASP A 298 -9.63 -20.82 26.09
N PRO A 299 -10.50 -20.92 27.11
CA PRO A 299 -11.04 -19.74 27.80
C PRO A 299 -9.97 -18.81 28.37
N ARG A 300 -8.82 -19.36 28.81
CA ARG A 300 -7.71 -18.55 29.36
C ARG A 300 -6.97 -17.80 28.24
N ALA A 301 -6.87 -18.40 27.06
CA ALA A 301 -6.33 -17.71 25.87
C ALA A 301 -7.22 -16.56 25.44
N ARG A 302 -8.54 -16.77 25.47
CA ARG A 302 -9.53 -15.71 25.19
C ARG A 302 -9.45 -14.59 26.20
N GLU A 303 -9.37 -14.91 27.49
CA GLU A 303 -9.21 -13.93 28.56
C GLU A 303 -7.92 -13.11 28.38
N ALA A 304 -6.81 -13.75 28.06
CA ALA A 304 -5.54 -13.08 27.81
C ALA A 304 -5.60 -12.16 26.58
N LEU A 305 -6.26 -12.58 25.50
CA LEU A 305 -6.46 -11.77 24.30
C LEU A 305 -7.30 -10.52 24.61
N LEU A 306 -8.41 -10.68 25.33
CA LEU A 306 -9.26 -9.57 25.77
C LEU A 306 -8.53 -8.65 26.77
N ALA A 307 -7.69 -9.20 27.65
CA ALA A 307 -6.88 -8.41 28.57
C ALA A 307 -5.83 -7.58 27.81
N LYS A 308 -5.17 -8.14 26.80
CA LYS A 308 -4.27 -7.39 25.91
C LYS A 308 -5.00 -6.24 25.20
N GLN A 309 -6.23 -6.49 24.72
CA GLN A 309 -7.05 -5.46 24.09
C GLN A 309 -7.40 -4.35 25.08
N ARG A 310 -7.88 -4.70 26.29
CA ARG A 310 -8.16 -3.72 27.36
C ARG A 310 -6.93 -2.87 27.71
N ALA A 311 -5.76 -3.48 27.87
CA ALA A 311 -4.52 -2.75 28.15
C ALA A 311 -4.18 -1.77 27.02
N ARG A 312 -4.38 -2.16 25.76
CA ARG A 312 -4.22 -1.28 24.60
C ARG A 312 -5.24 -0.15 24.59
N ASP A 313 -6.50 -0.44 24.94
CA ASP A 313 -7.58 0.56 24.94
C ASP A 313 -7.35 1.64 25.99
N VAL A 314 -6.92 1.27 27.21
CA VAL A 314 -6.55 2.23 28.27
C VAL A 314 -5.40 3.12 27.82
N MET A 315 -4.36 2.51 27.24
CA MET A 315 -3.17 3.21 26.78
C MET A 315 -3.47 4.20 25.63
N MET A 316 -4.33 3.80 24.69
CA MET A 316 -4.76 4.62 23.55
C MET A 316 -5.67 5.77 23.97
N ASN A 317 -6.65 5.48 24.83
CA ASN A 317 -7.72 6.42 25.16
C ASN A 317 -7.48 7.17 26.48
N SER A 318 -6.24 7.25 26.95
CA SER A 318 -5.89 7.91 28.22
C SER A 318 -6.36 9.37 28.27
N ASP A 319 -7.00 9.73 29.38
CA ASP A 319 -7.45 11.07 29.71
C ASP A 319 -6.28 12.06 29.76
N ALA A 320 -5.13 11.60 30.28
CA ALA A 320 -3.92 12.40 30.34
C ALA A 320 -3.41 12.82 28.94
N LYS A 321 -3.56 11.95 27.93
CA LYS A 321 -3.24 12.29 26.53
C LYS A 321 -4.18 13.34 25.99
N VAL A 322 -5.49 13.22 26.25
CA VAL A 322 -6.51 14.19 25.82
C VAL A 322 -6.28 15.55 26.49
N ASP A 323 -5.93 15.58 27.77
CA ASP A 323 -5.62 16.82 28.50
C ASP A 323 -4.34 17.48 27.96
N LYS A 324 -3.32 16.68 27.64
CA LYS A 324 -2.07 17.19 27.05
C LYS A 324 -2.30 17.73 25.64
N LEU A 325 -3.11 17.05 24.83
CA LEU A 325 -3.58 17.53 23.54
C LEU A 325 -4.27 18.89 23.69
N GLY A 326 -5.17 19.05 24.66
CA GLY A 326 -5.83 20.33 24.92
C GLY A 326 -4.84 21.48 25.18
N ARG A 327 -3.74 21.22 25.89
CA ARG A 327 -2.67 22.21 26.11
C ARG A 327 -1.88 22.52 24.84
N LEU A 328 -1.69 21.55 23.95
CA LEU A 328 -1.06 21.76 22.64
C LEU A 328 -1.95 22.60 21.73
N LEU A 329 -3.24 22.27 21.64
CA LEU A 329 -4.21 23.05 20.86
C LEU A 329 -4.29 24.50 21.36
N ALA A 330 -4.27 24.72 22.68
CA ALA A 330 -4.24 26.07 23.23
C ALA A 330 -2.96 26.86 22.87
N ARG A 331 -1.81 26.18 22.76
CA ARG A 331 -0.54 26.77 22.32
C ARG A 331 -0.56 27.09 20.83
N HIS A 332 -1.21 26.24 20.04
CA HIS A 332 -1.26 26.26 18.59
C HIS A 332 -2.63 26.74 18.08
N ARG A 333 -3.23 27.73 18.78
CA ARG A 333 -4.57 28.24 18.43
C ARG A 333 -4.60 29.04 17.12
N ASP A 334 -3.43 29.55 16.71
CA ASP A 334 -3.22 30.38 15.52
C ASP A 334 -2.51 29.56 14.41
N ASP A 335 -2.55 28.23 14.54
CA ASP A 335 -1.85 27.25 13.71
C ASP A 335 -2.83 26.32 12.99
N ARG A 336 -2.41 25.76 11.85
CA ARG A 336 -3.14 24.69 11.17
C ARG A 336 -2.65 23.36 11.71
N VAL A 337 -3.51 22.74 12.52
CA VAL A 337 -3.19 21.53 13.28
C VAL A 337 -3.88 20.31 12.67
N ILE A 338 -3.16 19.22 12.47
CA ILE A 338 -3.78 17.92 12.19
C ILE A 338 -3.44 16.95 13.31
N ILE A 339 -4.49 16.35 13.88
CA ILE A 339 -4.38 15.37 14.95
C ILE A 339 -4.61 13.98 14.35
N PHE A 340 -3.72 13.04 14.65
CA PHE A 340 -3.83 11.65 14.23
C PHE A 340 -3.85 10.71 15.42
N THR A 341 -4.67 9.66 15.31
CA THR A 341 -4.70 8.55 16.26
C THR A 341 -5.12 7.27 15.55
N ALA A 342 -4.68 6.11 16.05
CA ALA A 342 -5.12 4.81 15.58
C ALA A 342 -6.49 4.38 16.15
N SER A 343 -7.06 5.15 17.09
CA SER A 343 -8.34 4.84 17.76
C SER A 343 -9.46 5.71 17.20
N THR A 344 -10.40 5.09 16.48
CA THR A 344 -11.64 5.76 16.01
C THR A 344 -12.45 6.33 17.17
N ASP A 345 -12.51 5.62 18.30
CA ASP A 345 -13.18 6.10 19.51
C ASP A 345 -12.54 7.39 20.03
N LEU A 346 -11.21 7.46 20.00
CA LEU A 346 -10.47 8.66 20.40
C LEU A 346 -10.70 9.82 19.45
N VAL A 347 -10.78 9.58 18.13
CA VAL A 347 -11.13 10.62 17.14
C VAL A 347 -12.45 11.27 17.51
N TYR A 348 -13.50 10.47 17.70
CA TYR A 348 -14.81 11.01 18.04
C TYR A 348 -14.85 11.66 19.42
N ARG A 349 -14.07 11.14 20.38
CA ARG A 349 -13.92 11.76 21.70
C ARG A 349 -13.27 13.14 21.61
N ILE A 350 -12.19 13.27 20.84
CA ILE A 350 -11.49 14.54 20.59
C ILE A 350 -12.41 15.52 19.85
N ALA A 351 -13.08 15.05 18.80
CA ALA A 351 -14.03 15.85 18.03
C ALA A 351 -15.13 16.45 18.91
N ARG A 352 -15.74 15.64 19.78
CA ARG A 352 -16.76 16.13 20.73
C ARG A 352 -16.18 17.08 21.78
N ARG A 353 -14.98 16.81 22.29
CA ARG A 353 -14.36 17.59 23.37
C ARG A 353 -13.88 18.96 22.90
N PHE A 354 -13.25 19.02 21.72
CA PHE A 354 -12.60 20.22 21.19
C PHE A 354 -13.35 20.84 20.02
N LEU A 355 -14.50 20.28 19.61
CA LEU A 355 -15.32 20.75 18.50
C LEU A 355 -14.56 20.79 17.17
N VAL A 356 -13.69 19.80 16.96
CA VAL A 356 -12.90 19.66 15.74
C VAL A 356 -13.55 18.63 14.80
N PRO A 357 -13.56 18.84 13.47
CA PRO A 357 -14.12 17.88 12.52
C PRO A 357 -13.38 16.53 12.55
N PRO A 358 -14.10 15.41 12.72
CA PRO A 358 -13.52 14.07 12.62
C PRO A 358 -13.48 13.57 11.18
N ILE A 359 -12.41 12.86 10.82
CA ILE A 359 -12.32 12.08 9.60
C ILE A 359 -11.99 10.62 9.97
N THR A 360 -12.90 9.71 9.68
CA THR A 360 -12.74 8.26 9.94
C THR A 360 -13.06 7.48 8.66
N SER A 361 -12.92 6.16 8.72
CA SER A 361 -13.39 5.26 7.66
C SER A 361 -14.92 5.32 7.45
N GLU A 362 -15.67 5.82 8.44
CA GLU A 362 -17.12 5.99 8.36
C GLU A 362 -17.52 7.35 7.74
N THR A 363 -16.58 8.29 7.64
CA THR A 363 -16.81 9.60 7.01
C THR A 363 -16.98 9.45 5.51
N GLY A 364 -18.19 9.69 5.01
CA GLY A 364 -18.51 9.57 3.60
C GLY A 364 -17.69 10.53 2.71
N THR A 365 -17.43 10.14 1.46
CA THR A 365 -16.52 10.87 0.55
C THR A 365 -16.90 12.35 0.38
N LYS A 366 -18.20 12.67 0.33
CA LYS A 366 -18.66 14.06 0.20
C LYS A 366 -18.33 14.90 1.43
N GLU A 367 -18.59 14.37 2.63
CA GLU A 367 -18.30 15.04 3.90
C GLU A 367 -16.79 15.21 4.08
N ARG A 368 -16.01 14.17 3.78
CA ARG A 368 -14.54 14.22 3.83
C ARG A 368 -13.99 15.34 2.95
N ARG A 369 -14.42 15.44 1.69
CA ARG A 369 -14.00 16.51 0.78
C ARG A 369 -14.35 17.89 1.31
N GLU A 370 -15.54 18.03 1.92
CA GLU A 370 -15.97 19.29 2.52
C GLU A 370 -15.12 19.70 3.72
N ILE A 371 -14.81 18.75 4.62
CA ILE A 371 -13.93 19.00 5.78
C ILE A 371 -12.54 19.45 5.30
N LEU A 372 -11.95 18.73 4.34
CA LEU A 372 -10.62 19.06 3.82
C LEU A 372 -10.61 20.38 3.05
N ALA A 373 -11.66 20.71 2.31
CA ALA A 373 -11.78 22.01 1.65
C ALA A 373 -11.83 23.17 2.67
N ARG A 374 -12.63 23.04 3.72
CA ARG A 374 -12.73 24.01 4.82
C ARG A 374 -11.47 24.09 5.67
N PHE A 375 -10.69 23.02 5.76
CA PHE A 375 -9.37 23.06 6.38
C PHE A 375 -8.37 23.81 5.48
N ARG A 376 -8.40 23.58 4.16
CA ARG A 376 -7.54 24.25 3.18
C ARG A 376 -7.76 25.77 3.13
N ASP A 377 -9.01 26.22 3.20
CA ASP A 377 -9.37 27.64 3.14
C ASP A 377 -9.24 28.38 4.49
N GLY A 378 -8.93 27.66 5.57
CA GLY A 378 -8.77 28.22 6.92
C GLY A 378 -10.08 28.40 7.70
N THR A 379 -11.21 27.91 7.20
CA THR A 379 -12.46 27.85 8.00
C THR A 379 -12.31 26.92 9.20
N TYR A 380 -11.54 25.84 9.04
CA TYR A 380 -11.14 24.94 10.13
C TYR A 380 -9.63 25.03 10.33
N ASP A 381 -9.21 25.43 11.53
CA ASP A 381 -7.79 25.45 11.91
C ASP A 381 -7.31 24.09 12.41
N THR A 382 -8.22 23.17 12.76
CA THR A 382 -7.86 21.86 13.29
C THR A 382 -8.78 20.78 12.77
N VAL A 383 -8.21 19.64 12.38
CA VAL A 383 -8.96 18.41 12.05
C VAL A 383 -8.35 17.21 12.78
N VAL A 384 -9.16 16.19 13.05
CA VAL A 384 -8.71 14.93 13.69
C VAL A 384 -9.05 13.75 12.80
N ALA A 385 -8.09 12.86 12.56
CA ALA A 385 -8.26 11.71 11.67
C ALA A 385 -7.86 10.38 12.32
N ALA A 386 -8.64 9.33 12.01
CA ALA A 386 -8.33 7.94 12.35
C ALA A 386 -7.51 7.34 11.20
N ASN A 387 -6.27 6.92 11.49
CA ASN A 387 -5.26 6.56 10.48
C ASN A 387 -4.95 7.73 9.50
N VAL A 388 -3.87 7.62 8.70
CA VAL A 388 -3.63 8.63 7.66
C VAL A 388 -4.83 8.60 6.73
N LEU A 389 -5.34 9.79 6.42
CA LEU A 389 -6.29 10.01 5.34
C LEU A 389 -5.91 9.09 4.17
N ASP A 390 -6.84 8.23 3.74
CA ASP A 390 -6.56 7.09 2.86
C ASP A 390 -5.54 7.43 1.75
N GLU A 391 -4.70 6.45 1.39
CA GLU A 391 -3.74 6.57 0.28
C GLU A 391 -4.44 7.17 -0.95
N GLY A 392 -3.97 8.34 -1.40
CA GLY A 392 -4.57 9.12 -2.50
C GLY A 392 -5.41 10.33 -2.11
N VAL A 393 -5.60 10.63 -0.82
CA VAL A 393 -6.28 11.86 -0.39
C VAL A 393 -5.28 13.02 -0.30
N ASP A 394 -5.50 14.07 -1.09
CA ASP A 394 -4.73 15.33 -1.01
C ASP A 394 -5.06 16.06 0.31
N VAL A 395 -4.16 15.93 1.29
CA VAL A 395 -4.28 16.55 2.61
C VAL A 395 -3.71 17.96 2.55
N PRO A 396 -4.48 19.00 2.91
CA PRO A 396 -3.96 20.38 2.89
C PRO A 396 -2.80 20.59 3.85
N ASP A 397 -1.93 21.54 3.50
CA ASP A 397 -0.73 21.87 4.28
C ASP A 397 -1.07 22.31 5.72
N ALA A 398 -0.45 21.63 6.68
CA ALA A 398 -0.50 21.93 8.10
C ALA A 398 0.87 22.35 8.60
N ASN A 399 0.93 23.17 9.66
CA ASN A 399 2.21 23.55 10.27
C ASN A 399 2.48 22.79 11.58
N VAL A 400 1.46 22.16 12.15
CA VAL A 400 1.58 21.34 13.36
C VAL A 400 0.88 19.99 13.15
N GLY A 401 1.63 18.91 13.37
CA GLY A 401 1.13 17.54 13.44
C GLY A 401 1.11 17.08 14.89
N ILE A 402 0.03 16.41 15.32
CA ILE A 402 -0.04 15.80 16.64
C ILE A 402 -0.41 14.32 16.48
N LEU A 403 0.53 13.44 16.76
CA LEU A 403 0.33 12.00 16.79
C LEU A 403 0.06 11.54 18.23
N LEU A 404 -1.12 10.98 18.44
CA LEU A 404 -1.47 10.26 19.67
C LEU A 404 -1.11 8.79 19.46
N SER A 405 0.10 8.43 19.85
CA SER A 405 0.67 7.11 19.64
C SER A 405 -0.14 6.01 20.32
N GLY A 406 -0.05 4.80 19.74
CA GLY A 406 -0.30 3.54 20.43
C GLY A 406 -0.03 2.24 19.66
N SER A 407 0.70 2.26 18.54
CA SER A 407 1.06 1.02 17.83
C SER A 407 2.40 1.03 17.07
N GLY A 408 2.81 -0.16 16.63
CA GLY A 408 4.09 -0.41 15.96
C GLY A 408 4.24 0.12 14.53
N SER A 409 3.13 0.43 13.84
CA SER A 409 3.14 0.87 12.44
C SER A 409 3.48 2.37 12.25
N GLU A 410 3.75 3.12 13.32
CA GLU A 410 3.95 4.59 13.38
C GLU A 410 5.10 5.17 12.54
N ARG A 411 6.07 4.37 12.08
CA ARG A 411 7.18 4.84 11.22
C ARG A 411 6.67 5.29 9.85
N GLU A 412 5.78 4.50 9.25
CA GLU A 412 5.13 4.84 7.98
C GLU A 412 4.20 6.07 8.13
N PHE A 413 3.52 6.19 9.28
CA PHE A 413 2.65 7.32 9.61
C PHE A 413 3.43 8.64 9.73
N THR A 414 4.59 8.63 10.39
CA THR A 414 5.45 9.82 10.55
C THR A 414 5.97 10.32 9.20
N GLN A 415 6.39 9.39 8.32
CA GLN A 415 6.85 9.72 6.97
C GLN A 415 5.74 10.34 6.10
N ARG A 416 4.51 9.82 6.18
CA ARG A 416 3.34 10.41 5.49
C ARG A 416 3.03 11.80 6.04
N LEU A 417 3.08 11.98 7.36
CA LEU A 417 2.79 13.26 8.03
C LEU A 417 3.83 14.34 7.72
N GLY A 418 5.11 13.96 7.62
CA GLY A 418 6.18 14.88 7.21
C GLY A 418 5.94 15.56 5.86
N ARG A 419 5.12 14.96 4.97
CA ARG A 419 4.76 15.58 3.68
C ARG A 419 3.57 16.50 3.72
N ILE A 420 2.76 16.41 4.76
CA ILE A 420 1.63 17.32 5.01
C ILE A 420 2.12 18.54 5.78
N LEU A 421 3.22 18.39 6.53
CA LEU A 421 3.82 19.45 7.29
C LEU A 421 4.58 20.44 6.39
N ARG A 422 4.25 21.72 6.53
CA ARG A 422 4.92 22.84 5.87
C ARG A 422 5.24 23.94 6.88
N PRO A 423 6.41 24.58 6.77
CA PRO A 423 6.72 25.79 7.51
C PRO A 423 5.65 26.87 7.30
N LYS A 424 5.53 27.77 8.27
CA LYS A 424 4.69 28.95 8.13
C LYS A 424 5.27 29.94 7.12
N ALA A 425 4.45 30.92 6.72
CA ALA A 425 4.89 32.06 5.91
C ALA A 425 5.95 32.93 6.61
N ASP A 426 6.13 32.81 7.93
CA ASP A 426 7.20 33.45 8.70
C ASP A 426 8.47 32.58 8.81
N ASP A 427 8.55 31.50 8.03
CA ASP A 427 9.67 30.56 7.96
C ASP A 427 9.89 29.74 9.25
N SER A 428 8.90 29.71 10.17
CA SER A 428 8.98 28.85 11.34
C SER A 428 8.87 27.37 10.95
N THR A 429 9.83 26.56 11.38
CA THR A 429 9.88 25.11 11.17
C THR A 429 8.57 24.43 11.58
N ALA A 430 8.09 23.49 10.77
CA ALA A 430 6.90 22.72 11.11
C ALA A 430 7.17 21.81 12.32
N LEU A 431 6.15 21.56 13.14
CA LEU A 431 6.29 20.81 14.38
C LEU A 431 5.49 19.51 14.34
N LEU A 432 6.13 18.40 14.70
CA LEU A 432 5.46 17.13 14.91
C LEU A 432 5.53 16.73 16.38
N TYR A 433 4.40 16.72 17.07
CA TYR A 433 4.28 16.23 18.43
C TYR A 433 3.92 14.75 18.45
N GLU A 434 4.64 13.96 19.25
CA GLU A 434 4.34 12.55 19.48
C GLU A 434 4.01 12.35 20.97
N LEU A 435 2.76 12.00 21.29
CA LEU A 435 2.32 11.76 22.68
C LEU A 435 2.40 10.27 22.99
N VAL A 436 3.30 9.91 23.89
CA VAL A 436 3.64 8.52 24.24
C VAL A 436 3.34 8.27 25.71
N SER A 437 2.59 7.23 26.02
CA SER A 437 2.33 6.79 27.39
C SER A 437 3.56 6.06 27.97
N VAL A 438 4.16 6.62 29.02
CA VAL A 438 5.37 6.03 29.66
C VAL A 438 5.06 4.78 30.48
N GLU A 439 6.06 3.89 30.58
CA GLU A 439 5.98 2.60 31.25
C GLU A 439 4.93 1.67 30.63
N THR A 440 4.68 1.82 29.34
CA THR A 440 3.72 0.98 28.60
C THR A 440 4.40 0.30 27.41
N ALA A 441 3.62 -0.44 26.62
CA ALA A 441 4.12 -1.01 25.37
C ALA A 441 4.52 0.08 24.36
N GLU A 442 3.96 1.30 24.45
CA GLU A 442 4.30 2.41 23.57
C GLU A 442 5.75 2.86 23.70
N GLU A 443 6.26 3.03 24.92
CA GLU A 443 7.65 3.44 25.18
C GLU A 443 8.65 2.50 24.52
N ARG A 444 8.46 1.18 24.65
CA ARG A 444 9.32 0.18 24.00
C ARG A 444 9.25 0.21 22.47
N VAL A 445 8.11 0.55 21.89
CA VAL A 445 7.97 0.72 20.44
C VAL A 445 8.62 2.02 20.00
N ALA A 446 8.44 3.08 20.79
CA ALA A 446 8.97 4.41 20.61
C ALA A 446 10.52 4.46 20.69
N ASP A 447 11.15 3.62 21.52
CA ASP A 447 12.61 3.54 21.67
C ASP A 447 13.30 2.73 20.58
N ARG A 448 12.65 1.71 20.02
CA ARG A 448 13.17 0.94 18.85
C ARG A 448 13.23 1.77 17.55
N ARG A 449 12.75 3.01 17.57
CA ARG A 449 12.70 3.93 16.41
C ARG A 449 13.98 4.77 16.26
N ARG A 450 14.84 4.79 17.29
CA ARG A 450 16.23 5.28 17.17
C ARG A 450 17.09 4.18 16.58
#